data_AF-A0A537A0V2-F1
#
_entry.id   AF-A0A537A0V2-F1
#
_cell.length_a   1.000
_cell.length_b   1.000
_cell.length_c   1.000
_cell.angle_alpha   90.00
_cell.angle_beta   90.00
_cell.angle_gamma   90.00
#
_symmetry.space_group_name_H-M   'P 1'
#
loop_
_entity.id
_entity.type
_entity.pdbx_description
1 polymer ?
#
loop_
_entity_poly.entity_id
_entity_poly.type
_entity_poly.pdbx_seq_one_letter_code
_entity_poly.pdbx_strand_id
1 'polypeptide(L)'
;VALGLTWLATVPPTAAIVGKLFGIRYLATLFGLTLLSHQIGGFLGAYLGGIALSETGNYQWMWYADMTLAAAAAVVNLPINEARIVEPVPVAT
;
A
#
# COMPACT_ATOMS: atom_id res chain seq x y z
N VAL A 1 9.46 8.35 15.54
CA VAL A 1 10.31 7.34 14.86
C VAL A 1 9.47 6.33 14.08
N ALA A 2 8.53 5.59 14.70
CA ALA A 2 7.71 4.59 14.00
C ALA A 2 6.94 5.13 12.78
N LEU A 3 6.13 6.18 12.94
CA LEU A 3 5.44 6.82 11.80
C LEU A 3 6.44 7.33 10.74
N GLY A 4 7.57 7.89 11.14
CA GLY A 4 8.59 8.34 10.17
C GLY A 4 9.19 7.20 9.32
N LEU A 5 9.26 5.98 9.86
CA LEU A 5 9.77 4.81 9.15
C LEU A 5 8.70 4.10 8.31
N THR A 6 7.45 4.08 8.76
CA THR A 6 6.38 3.26 8.15
C THR A 6 5.41 4.05 7.27
N TRP A 7 5.31 5.37 7.44
CA TRP A 7 4.26 6.20 6.83
C TRP A 7 4.22 6.15 5.30
N LEU A 8 5.38 6.12 4.63
CA LEU A 8 5.49 6.03 3.17
C LEU A 8 6.19 4.76 2.68
N ALA A 9 6.32 3.75 3.55
CA ALA A 9 7.13 2.57 3.26
C ALA A 9 6.64 1.78 2.02
N THR A 10 5.34 1.81 1.72
CA THR A 10 4.73 1.03 0.64
C THR A 10 4.53 1.81 -0.66
N VAL A 11 4.57 3.15 -0.64
CA VAL A 11 4.21 3.98 -1.81
C VAL A 11 5.22 3.83 -2.95
N PRO A 12 6.54 4.06 -2.75
CA PRO A 12 7.52 3.87 -3.83
C PRO A 12 7.61 2.42 -4.34
N PRO A 13 7.65 1.37 -3.47
CA PRO A 13 7.68 -0.02 -3.93
C PRO A 13 6.45 -0.42 -4.76
N THR A 14 5.24 0.03 -4.38
CA THR A 14 4.02 -0.26 -5.13
C THR A 14 4.08 0.35 -6.53
N ALA A 15 4.49 1.62 -6.65
CA ALA A 15 4.63 2.28 -7.95
C ALA A 15 5.70 1.58 -8.83
N ALA A 16 6.82 1.18 -8.23
CA ALA A 16 7.90 0.49 -8.92
C ALA A 16 7.46 -0.88 -9.47
N ILE A 17 6.81 -1.70 -8.65
CA ILE A 17 6.33 -3.03 -9.05
C ILE A 17 5.23 -2.93 -10.10
N VAL A 18 4.28 -1.99 -9.98
CA VAL A 18 3.25 -1.76 -11.00
C VAL A 18 3.88 -1.39 -12.34
N GLY A 19 4.84 -0.47 -12.34
CA GLY A 19 5.55 -0.07 -13.56
C GLY A 19 6.33 -1.23 -14.19
N LYS A 20 6.90 -2.10 -13.36
CA LYS A 20 7.70 -3.26 -13.79
C LYS A 20 6.85 -4.40 -14.35
N LEU A 21 5.72 -4.73 -13.71
CA LEU A 21 4.86 -5.86 -14.10
C LEU A 21 3.90 -5.52 -15.24
N PHE A 22 3.42 -4.27 -15.31
CA PHE A 22 2.39 -3.86 -16.27
C PHE A 22 2.90 -2.83 -17.29
N GLY A 23 4.14 -2.35 -17.15
CA GLY A 23 4.74 -1.34 -18.02
C GLY A 23 4.28 0.09 -17.71
N ILE A 24 5.13 1.06 -18.06
CA ILE A 24 4.90 2.49 -17.78
C ILE A 24 3.64 3.05 -18.47
N ARG A 25 3.18 2.43 -19.56
CA ARG A 25 1.97 2.83 -20.29
C ARG A 25 0.73 2.82 -19.41
N TYR A 26 0.61 1.84 -18.51
CA TYR A 26 -0.56 1.68 -17.65
C TYR A 26 -0.32 2.16 -16.22
N LEU A 27 0.89 2.64 -15.91
CA LEU A 27 1.30 3.01 -14.56
C LEU A 27 0.37 4.06 -13.93
N ALA A 28 0.06 5.13 -14.66
CA ALA A 28 -0.79 6.20 -14.14
C ALA A 28 -2.19 5.69 -13.77
N THR A 29 -2.79 4.84 -14.59
CA THR A 29 -4.13 4.29 -14.33
C THR A 29 -4.10 3.28 -13.19
N LEU A 30 -3.19 2.31 -13.22
CA LEU A 30 -3.14 1.25 -12.20
C LEU A 30 -2.72 1.80 -10.83
N PHE A 31 -1.73 2.69 -10.78
CA PHE A 31 -1.35 3.38 -9.55
C PHE A 31 -2.41 4.42 -9.12
N GLY A 32 -3.11 5.04 -10.06
CA GLY A 32 -4.27 5.88 -9.76
C GLY A 32 -5.38 5.09 -9.07
N LEU A 33 -5.65 3.86 -9.51
CA LEU A 33 -6.60 2.95 -8.85
C LEU A 33 -6.14 2.57 -7.44
N THR A 34 -4.83 2.34 -7.21
CA THR A 34 -4.34 2.06 -5.85
C THR A 34 -4.52 3.28 -4.93
N LEU A 35 -4.29 4.50 -5.43
CA LEU A 35 -4.56 5.72 -4.65
C LEU A 35 -6.05 5.94 -4.41
N LEU A 36 -6.92 5.64 -5.38
CA LEU A 36 -8.36 5.69 -5.17
C LEU A 36 -8.78 4.74 -4.04
N SER A 37 -8.31 3.49 -4.07
CA SER A 37 -8.55 2.52 -2.99
C SER A 37 -8.00 3.02 -1.65
N HIS A 38 -6.83 3.68 -1.65
CA HIS A 38 -6.28 4.31 -0.45
C HIS A 38 -7.20 5.41 0.09
N GLN A 39 -7.75 6.27 -0.76
CA GLN A 39 -8.70 7.31 -0.33
C GLN A 39 -9.99 6.72 0.25
N ILE A 40 -10.50 5.62 -0.32
CA ILE A 40 -11.65 4.89 0.23
C ILE A 40 -11.31 4.36 1.63
N GLY A 41 -10.14 3.75 1.80
CA GLY A 41 -9.65 3.30 3.10
C GLY A 41 -9.50 4.44 4.10
N GLY A 42 -8.94 5.57 3.69
CA GLY A 42 -8.79 6.76 4.53
C GLY A 42 -10.15 7.34 4.97
N PHE A 43 -11.13 7.38 4.07
CA PHE A 43 -12.50 7.76 4.41
C PHE A 43 -13.10 6.79 5.43
N LEU A 44 -13.04 5.48 5.18
CA LEU A 44 -13.59 4.48 6.09
C LEU A 44 -12.90 4.51 7.46
N GLY A 45 -11.57 4.67 7.50
CA GLY A 45 -10.82 4.77 8.74
C GLY A 45 -11.23 5.99 9.58
N ALA A 46 -11.37 7.16 8.95
CA ALA A 46 -11.82 8.37 9.64
C ALA A 46 -13.29 8.28 10.09
N TYR A 47 -14.17 7.77 9.23
CA TYR A 47 -15.60 7.66 9.51
C TYR A 47 -15.90 6.62 10.61
N LEU A 48 -15.36 5.40 10.47
CA LEU A 48 -15.50 4.35 11.48
C LEU A 48 -14.78 4.71 12.77
N GLY A 49 -13.65 5.41 12.70
CA GLY A 49 -12.99 5.98 13.87
C GLY A 49 -13.86 7.00 14.60
N GLY A 50 -14.56 7.85 13.86
CA GLY A 50 -15.56 8.77 14.42
C GLY A 50 -16.67 8.04 15.17
N ILE A 51 -17.24 7.01 14.56
CA ILE A 51 -18.28 6.15 15.17
C ILE A 51 -17.74 5.46 16.43
N ALA A 52 -16.55 4.85 16.34
CA ALA A 52 -15.90 4.16 17.45
C ALA A 52 -15.78 5.08 18.68
N LEU A 53 -15.29 6.30 18.47
CA LEU A 53 -15.15 7.28 19.53
C LEU A 53 -16.51 7.74 20.06
N SER A 54 -17.50 8.01 19.19
CA SER A 54 -18.82 8.49 19.63
C SER A 54 -19.62 7.45 20.41
N GLU A 55 -19.51 6.17 20.06
CA GLU A 55 -20.30 5.10 20.69
C GLU A 55 -19.60 4.47 21.89
N THR A 56 -18.28 4.29 21.82
CA THR A 56 -17.52 3.54 22.83
C THR A 56 -16.55 4.41 23.66
N GLY A 57 -16.37 5.67 23.27
CA GLY A 57 -15.43 6.59 23.92
C GLY A 57 -13.95 6.22 23.71
N ASN A 58 -13.64 5.24 22.85
CA ASN A 58 -12.27 4.78 22.63
C ASN A 58 -12.05 4.19 21.22
N TYR A 59 -10.79 3.88 20.90
CA TYR A 59 -10.36 3.35 19.60
C TYR A 59 -9.88 1.88 19.66
N GLN A 60 -10.13 1.15 20.75
CA GLN A 60 -9.54 -0.18 20.94
C GLN A 60 -9.86 -1.14 19.79
N TRP A 61 -11.12 -1.19 19.35
CA TRP A 61 -11.49 -2.05 18.23
C TRP A 61 -10.86 -1.60 16.91
N MET A 62 -10.69 -0.29 16.71
CA MET A 62 -10.00 0.28 15.53
C MET A 62 -8.54 -0.15 15.48
N TRP A 63 -7.85 -0.22 16.63
CA TRP A 63 -6.48 -0.72 16.69
C TRP A 63 -6.39 -2.20 16.30
N TYR A 64 -7.31 -3.04 16.77
CA TYR A 64 -7.36 -4.44 16.35
C TYR A 64 -7.67 -4.60 14.85
N ALA A 65 -8.58 -3.77 14.33
CA ALA A 65 -8.88 -3.75 12.90
C ALA A 65 -7.65 -3.34 12.08
N ASP A 66 -6.95 -2.26 12.45
CA ASP A 66 -5.74 -1.78 11.79
C ASP A 66 -4.63 -2.84 11.79
N MET A 67 -4.33 -3.45 12.94
CA MET A 67 -3.34 -4.53 13.05
C MET A 67 -3.70 -5.72 12.15
N THR A 68 -4.97 -6.11 12.10
CA THR A 68 -5.45 -7.22 11.27
C THR A 68 -5.32 -6.90 9.78
N LEU A 69 -5.71 -5.70 9.37
CA LEU A 69 -5.60 -5.25 7.97
C LEU A 69 -4.13 -5.12 7.55
N ALA A 70 -3.26 -4.61 8.40
CA ALA A 70 -1.82 -4.53 8.13
C ALA A 70 -1.20 -5.92 7.96
N ALA A 71 -1.54 -6.87 8.84
CA ALA A 71 -1.07 -8.26 8.72
C ALA A 71 -1.60 -8.93 7.45
N ALA A 72 -2.89 -8.75 7.13
CA ALA A 72 -3.49 -9.27 5.90
C ALA A 72 -2.82 -8.69 4.66
N ALA A 73 -2.56 -7.37 4.64
CA ALA A 73 -1.84 -6.72 3.56
C ALA A 73 -0.44 -7.31 3.37
N ALA A 74 0.31 -7.52 4.47
CA ALA A 74 1.62 -8.16 4.39
C ALA A 74 1.54 -9.55 3.73
N VAL A 75 0.60 -10.40 4.17
CA VAL A 75 0.40 -11.75 3.63
C VAL A 75 0.00 -11.73 2.15
N VAL A 76 -0.94 -10.85 1.76
CA VAL A 76 -1.40 -10.72 0.37
C VAL A 76 -0.29 -10.25 -0.57
N ASN A 77 0.72 -9.53 -0.06
CA ASN A 77 1.86 -9.08 -0.87
C ASN A 77 2.98 -10.13 -0.99
N LEU A 78 3.04 -11.16 -0.12
CA LEU A 78 4.07 -12.21 -0.19
C LEU A 78 4.16 -12.96 -1.53
N PRO A 79 3.06 -13.33 -2.22
CA PRO A 79 3.15 -14.08 -3.48
C PRO A 79 3.52 -13.23 -4.70
N ILE A 80 3.74 -11.92 -4.56
CA ILE A 80 4.11 -11.05 -5.69
C ILE A 80 5.49 -11.47 -6.20
N ASN A 81 5.53 -11.95 -7.44
CA ASN A 81 6.77 -12.38 -8.09
C ASN A 81 7.31 -11.27 -9.01
N GLU A 82 8.46 -10.74 -8.65
CA GLU A 82 9.15 -9.74 -9.44
C GLU A 82 10.15 -10.38 -10.42
N ALA A 83 10.01 -10.11 -11.71
CA ALA A 83 11.03 -10.49 -12.69
C ALA A 83 12.39 -9.84 -12.34
N ARG A 84 13.50 -10.57 -12.45
CA ARG A 84 14.83 -9.99 -12.18
C ARG A 84 15.09 -8.82 -13.14
N ILE A 85 15.58 -7.69 -12.65
CA ILE A 85 16.08 -6.62 -13.52
C ILE A 85 17.32 -7.20 -14.21
N VAL A 86 17.23 -7.46 -15.52
CA VAL A 86 18.38 -7.89 -16.32
C VAL A 86 19.17 -6.63 -16.64
N GLU A 87 20.40 -6.52 -16.12
CA GLU A 87 21.29 -5.44 -16.52
C GLU A 87 21.51 -5.49 -18.04
N PRO A 88 21.48 -4.35 -18.75
CA PRO A 88 21.83 -4.31 -20.16
C PRO A 88 23.23 -4.90 -20.33
N VAL A 89 23.38 -5.90 -21.20
CA VAL A 89 24.70 -6.42 -21.56
C VAL A 89 25.54 -5.23 -22.09
N PRO A 90 26.72 -4.95 -21.50
CA PRO A 90 27.57 -3.86 -21.98
C PRO A 90 27.83 -4.07 -23.47
N VAL A 91 27.44 -3.10 -24.30
CA VAL A 91 27.79 -3.12 -25.72
C VAL A 91 29.30 -2.90 -25.77
N ALA A 92 30.05 -3.95 -26.13
CA ALA A 92 31.47 -3.82 -26.38
C ALA A 92 31.67 -2.83 -27.55
N THR A 93 32.21 -1.66 -27.23
CA THR A 93 32.74 -0.68 -28.19
C THR A 93 34.12 -1.07 -28.65
#